data_AF-A0A938V6N2-F1
#
_entry.id   AF-A0A938V6N2-F1
#
_cell.length_a   1.000
_cell.length_b   1.000
_cell.length_c   1.000
_cell.angle_alpha   90.00
_cell.angle_beta   90.00
_cell.angle_gamma   90.00
#
_symmetry.space_group_name_H-M   'P 1'
#
loop_
_entity.id
_entity.type
_entity.pdbx_description
1 polymer ?
#
loop_
_entity_poly.entity_id
_entity_poly.type
_entity_poly.pdbx_seq_one_letter_code
_entity_poly.pdbx_strand_id
1 'polypeptide(L)'
;MDILNHIDENGMLLCRGACPIVKVMQAGEGLCCKVYPRKKDGTRFPLETVISPVFDAEIRIRIGFNSDYVLQGDIGTPDRKDLTVTGDTVNFAACLEISSQPNRLMIS
;
A
#
# COMPACT_ATOMS: atom_id res chain seq x y z
N MET A 1 -2.08 -17.11 8.53
CA MET A 1 -1.02 -17.31 7.52
C MET A 1 -0.47 -15.94 7.18
N ASP A 2 0.80 -15.69 7.45
CA ASP A 2 1.41 -14.38 7.24
C ASP A 2 1.99 -14.34 5.81
N ILE A 3 1.21 -13.76 4.90
CA ILE A 3 1.56 -13.57 3.48
C ILE A 3 2.66 -12.51 3.28
N LEU A 4 3.02 -11.77 4.32
CA LEU A 4 4.01 -10.69 4.29
C LEU A 4 5.33 -11.14 4.96
N ASN A 5 6.09 -12.00 4.26
CA ASN A 5 7.32 -12.60 4.79
C ASN A 5 8.52 -12.58 3.80
N HIS A 6 8.68 -11.51 3.05
CA HIS A 6 9.78 -11.35 2.10
C HIS A 6 11.12 -11.20 2.83
N ILE A 7 12.18 -11.82 2.30
CA ILE A 7 13.56 -11.61 2.75
C ILE A 7 14.43 -11.09 1.61
N ASP A 8 15.56 -10.47 1.94
CA ASP A 8 16.63 -10.16 0.99
C ASP A 8 17.61 -11.35 0.84
N GLU A 9 18.70 -11.11 0.10
CA GLU A 9 19.80 -12.05 -0.09
C GLU A 9 20.56 -12.41 1.21
N ASN A 10 20.50 -11.55 2.23
CA ASN A 10 21.13 -11.75 3.52
C ASN A 10 20.19 -12.45 4.53
N GLY A 11 18.96 -12.75 4.12
CA GLY A 11 17.94 -13.35 4.99
C GLY A 11 17.20 -12.33 5.88
N MET A 12 17.40 -11.03 5.69
CA MET A 12 16.73 -9.98 6.46
C MET A 12 15.26 -9.87 6.08
N LEU A 13 14.37 -9.86 7.07
CA LEU A 13 12.93 -9.70 6.85
C LEU A 13 12.59 -8.28 6.38
N LEU A 14 12.01 -8.17 5.19
CA LEU A 14 11.72 -6.89 4.52
C LEU A 14 10.36 -6.30 4.93
N CYS A 15 9.34 -7.13 5.15
CA CYS A 15 7.95 -6.70 5.32
C CYS A 15 7.64 -5.93 6.61
N ARG A 16 8.60 -5.79 7.55
CA ARG A 16 8.40 -5.11 8.84
C ARG A 16 9.22 -3.83 9.03
N GLY A 17 9.85 -3.32 7.97
CA GLY A 17 10.55 -2.03 8.06
C GLY A 17 11.72 -1.83 7.09
N ALA A 18 12.10 -2.85 6.33
CA ALA A 18 13.23 -2.76 5.37
C ALA A 18 12.78 -2.92 3.91
N CYS A 19 11.47 -2.77 3.64
CA CYS A 19 10.90 -2.96 2.31
C CYS A 19 11.60 -2.06 1.28
N PRO A 20 12.05 -2.62 0.14
CA PRO A 20 12.66 -1.85 -0.95
C PRO A 20 11.81 -0.65 -1.41
N ILE A 21 10.47 -0.77 -1.38
CA ILE A 21 9.56 0.33 -1.71
C ILE A 21 9.74 1.50 -0.74
N VAL A 22 9.81 1.23 0.56
CA VAL A 22 9.99 2.28 1.59
C VAL A 22 11.34 2.97 1.40
N LYS A 23 12.40 2.21 1.09
CA LYS A 23 13.73 2.77 0.80
C LYS A 23 13.69 3.71 -0.40
N VAL A 24 13.06 3.30 -1.50
CA VAL A 24 12.92 4.13 -2.71
C VAL A 24 12.08 5.38 -2.46
N MET A 25 10.98 5.26 -1.72
CA MET A 25 10.16 6.42 -1.35
C MET A 25 10.92 7.43 -0.47
N GLN A 26 11.82 6.96 0.40
CA GLN A 26 12.63 7.83 1.26
C GLN A 26 13.84 8.44 0.54
N ALA A 27 14.54 7.65 -0.27
CA ALA A 27 15.76 8.08 -0.97
C ALA A 27 15.45 8.92 -2.21
N GLY A 28 14.31 8.71 -2.85
CA GLY A 28 13.95 9.36 -4.10
C GLY A 28 14.74 8.87 -5.32
N GLU A 29 15.42 7.74 -5.19
CA GLU A 29 16.18 7.11 -6.27
C GLU A 29 15.65 5.71 -6.56
N GLY A 30 15.77 5.29 -7.81
CA GLY A 30 15.39 3.93 -8.22
C GLY A 30 16.31 2.89 -7.58
N LEU A 31 15.78 1.69 -7.35
CA LEU A 31 16.52 0.57 -6.78
C LEU A 31 16.26 -0.70 -7.57
N CYS A 32 17.32 -1.45 -7.84
CA CYS A 32 17.26 -2.85 -8.26
C CYS A 32 17.75 -3.72 -7.10
N CYS A 33 16.96 -4.71 -6.68
CA CYS A 33 17.36 -5.62 -5.61
C CYS A 33 16.70 -7.00 -5.74
N LYS A 34 17.31 -8.01 -5.13
CA LYS A 34 16.71 -9.35 -5.02
C LYS A 34 15.81 -9.43 -3.80
N VAL A 35 14.60 -9.93 -4.02
CA VAL A 35 13.61 -10.20 -2.99
C VAL A 35 13.20 -11.66 -3.10
N TYR A 36 12.98 -12.30 -1.95
CA TYR A 36 12.61 -13.71 -1.87
C TYR A 36 11.26 -13.86 -1.17
N PRO A 37 10.14 -13.75 -1.90
CA PRO A 37 8.82 -13.94 -1.33
C PRO A 37 8.61 -15.38 -0.88
N ARG A 38 7.78 -15.56 0.16
CA ARG A 38 7.43 -16.88 0.70
C ARG A 38 6.09 -17.32 0.12
N LYS A 39 6.07 -18.47 -0.54
CA LYS A 39 4.84 -19.11 -1.02
C LYS A 39 4.05 -19.71 0.16
N LYS A 40 2.78 -20.04 -0.08
CA LYS A 40 1.91 -20.72 0.90
C LYS A 40 2.47 -22.08 1.35
N ASP A 41 3.18 -22.77 0.45
CA ASP A 41 3.89 -24.04 0.72
C ASP A 41 5.16 -23.87 1.58
N GLY A 42 5.56 -22.64 1.89
CA GLY A 42 6.74 -22.32 2.68
C GLY A 42 8.03 -22.10 1.88
N THR A 43 8.05 -22.45 0.59
CA THR A 43 9.22 -22.26 -0.28
C THR A 43 9.43 -20.78 -0.61
N ARG A 44 10.68 -20.43 -0.95
CA ARG A 44 11.05 -19.09 -1.41
C ARG A 44 11.52 -19.13 -2.86
N PHE A 45 11.20 -18.11 -3.62
CA PHE A 45 11.66 -17.97 -5.00
C PHE A 45 12.39 -16.63 -5.18
N PRO A 46 13.50 -16.60 -5.94
CA PRO A 46 14.20 -15.36 -6.22
C PRO A 46 13.38 -14.49 -7.17
N LEU A 47 13.26 -13.21 -6.85
CA LEU A 47 12.68 -12.19 -7.72
C LEU A 47 13.64 -11.00 -7.79
N GLU A 48 14.08 -10.65 -8.99
CA GLU A 48 14.76 -9.38 -9.24
C GLU A 48 13.69 -8.28 -9.36
N THR A 49 13.69 -7.35 -8.41
CA THR A 49 12.70 -6.29 -8.30
C THR A 49 13.34 -4.96 -8.64
N VAL A 50 12.76 -4.27 -9.63
CA VAL A 50 13.14 -2.90 -9.98
C VAL A 50 12.01 -1.98 -9.55
N ILE A 51 12.37 -0.93 -8.81
CA ILE A 51 11.44 0.07 -8.31
C ILE A 51 11.98 1.43 -8.71
N SER A 52 11.23 2.17 -9.51
CA SER A 52 11.57 3.53 -9.92
C SER A 52 10.55 4.49 -9.31
N PRO A 53 10.97 5.46 -8.48
CA PRO A 53 10.05 6.45 -7.98
C PRO A 53 9.64 7.40 -9.10
N VAL A 54 8.36 7.75 -9.15
CA VAL A 54 7.84 8.76 -10.06
C VAL A 54 7.58 10.01 -9.24
N PHE A 55 8.34 11.07 -9.53
CA PHE A 55 8.13 12.39 -8.96
C PHE A 55 7.62 13.32 -10.05
N ASP A 56 6.36 13.67 -9.97
CA ASP A 56 5.79 14.74 -10.76
C ASP A 56 5.67 15.97 -9.86
N ALA A 57 6.26 17.10 -10.28
CA ALA A 57 6.21 18.35 -9.53
C ALA A 57 4.83 19.01 -9.60
N GLU A 58 4.03 18.69 -10.62
CA GLU A 58 2.69 19.22 -10.82
C GLU A 58 1.63 18.39 -10.08
N ILE A 59 1.82 17.07 -9.99
CA ILE A 59 0.84 16.17 -9.39
C ILE A 59 1.22 15.84 -7.94
N ARG A 60 0.46 16.40 -7.00
CA ARG A 60 0.60 16.12 -5.56
C ARG A 60 -0.45 15.11 -5.12
N ILE A 61 -0.02 13.88 -4.79
CA ILE A 61 -0.92 12.79 -4.40
C ILE A 61 -0.93 12.65 -2.87
N ARG A 62 -2.10 12.47 -2.28
CA ARG A 62 -2.29 12.10 -0.87
C ARG A 62 -3.07 10.81 -0.83
N ILE A 63 -2.70 9.90 0.07
CA ILE A 63 -3.35 8.59 0.18
C ILE A 63 -3.59 8.28 1.66
N GLY A 64 -4.85 8.02 2.03
CA GLY A 64 -5.27 7.56 3.35
C GLY A 64 -5.84 6.15 3.27
N PHE A 65 -5.32 5.23 4.08
CA PHE A 65 -5.87 3.89 4.29
C PHE A 65 -6.41 3.78 5.71
N ASN A 66 -7.58 3.16 5.85
CA ASN A 66 -8.15 2.80 7.14
C ASN A 66 -8.78 1.42 7.05
N SER A 67 -8.63 0.59 8.09
CA SER A 67 -9.23 -0.74 8.15
C SER A 67 -10.18 -0.84 9.34
N ASP A 68 -11.49 -0.87 9.09
CA ASP A 68 -12.50 -1.13 10.13
C ASP A 68 -13.79 -1.69 9.49
N TYR A 69 -14.76 -2.03 10.33
CA TYR A 69 -16.08 -2.48 9.92
C TYR A 69 -16.90 -1.34 9.30
N VAL A 70 -17.67 -1.69 8.27
CA VAL A 70 -18.42 -0.76 7.44
C VAL A 70 -19.71 -1.40 6.95
N LEU A 71 -20.69 -0.56 6.57
CA LEU A 71 -21.89 -1.02 5.91
C LEU A 71 -21.74 -0.85 4.41
N GLN A 72 -21.77 -1.96 3.68
CA GLN A 72 -21.77 -1.97 2.22
C GLN A 72 -23.20 -2.10 1.69
N GLY A 73 -23.55 -1.34 0.67
CA GLY A 73 -24.86 -1.41 0.04
C GLY A 73 -24.91 -0.78 -1.34
N ASP A 74 -25.95 -1.15 -2.10
CA ASP A 74 -26.28 -0.49 -3.36
C ASP A 74 -26.92 0.87 -3.05
N ILE A 75 -26.35 1.94 -3.58
CA ILE A 75 -26.92 3.28 -3.50
C ILE A 75 -27.31 3.73 -4.90
N GLY A 76 -28.57 4.12 -5.08
CA GLY A 76 -29.07 4.69 -6.33
C GLY A 76 -30.51 4.30 -6.68
N THR A 77 -30.90 4.61 -7.91
CA THR A 77 -32.22 4.29 -8.47
C THR A 77 -32.18 2.90 -9.13
N PRO A 78 -33.34 2.29 -9.46
CA PRO A 78 -33.37 0.98 -10.12
C PRO A 78 -32.52 0.89 -11.40
N ASP A 79 -32.41 1.99 -12.14
CA ASP A 79 -31.68 2.07 -13.40
C ASP A 79 -30.17 2.39 -13.24
N ARG A 80 -29.73 2.86 -12.06
CA ARG A 80 -28.31 3.09 -11.75
C ARG A 80 -28.04 2.87 -10.27
N LYS A 81 -27.33 1.78 -9.97
CA LYS A 81 -26.84 1.44 -8.63
C LYS A 81 -25.32 1.48 -8.61
N ASP A 82 -24.76 2.24 -7.68
CA ASP A 82 -23.34 2.22 -7.38
C ASP A 82 -23.13 1.48 -6.05
N LEU A 83 -22.27 0.46 -6.07
CA LEU A 83 -21.90 -0.26 -4.86
C LEU A 83 -21.02 0.64 -3.99
N THR A 84 -21.52 1.01 -2.83
CA THR A 84 -20.87 1.99 -1.94
C THR A 84 -20.74 1.43 -0.53
N VAL A 85 -19.79 1.98 0.21
CA VAL A 85 -19.53 1.69 1.61
C VAL A 85 -19.77 2.96 2.43
N THR A 86 -20.56 2.87 3.50
CA THR A 86 -20.97 4.00 4.34
C THR A 86 -20.59 3.76 5.80
N GLY A 87 -20.21 4.83 6.50
CA GLY A 87 -19.93 4.84 7.94
C GLY A 87 -18.82 5.84 8.33
N ASP A 88 -18.61 6.00 9.63
CA ASP A 88 -17.58 6.90 10.16
C ASP A 88 -16.17 6.48 9.73
N THR A 89 -15.96 5.17 9.51
CA THR A 89 -14.72 4.57 9.01
C THR A 89 -14.28 5.15 7.66
N VAL A 90 -15.21 5.35 6.72
CA VAL A 90 -14.87 5.92 5.39
C VAL A 90 -14.59 7.41 5.48
N ASN A 91 -15.28 8.12 6.38
CA ASN A 91 -14.99 9.51 6.69
C ASN A 91 -13.61 9.67 7.35
N PHE A 92 -13.25 8.77 8.27
CA PHE A 92 -11.94 8.76 8.91
C PHE A 92 -10.81 8.49 7.89
N ALA A 93 -10.99 7.56 6.95
CA ALA A 93 -10.05 7.34 5.85
C ALA A 93 -9.82 8.61 5.01
N ALA A 94 -10.90 9.34 4.69
CA ALA A 94 -10.81 10.62 3.98
C ALA A 94 -10.10 11.69 4.83
N CYS A 95 -10.36 11.76 6.14
CA CYS A 95 -9.62 12.64 7.03
C CYS A 95 -8.13 12.33 7.08
N LEU A 96 -7.74 11.04 7.08
CA LEU A 96 -6.34 10.63 7.01
C LEU A 96 -5.68 11.12 5.72
N GLU A 97 -6.34 10.98 4.56
CA GLU A 97 -5.87 11.51 3.29
C GLU A 97 -5.66 13.03 3.35
N ILE A 98 -6.68 13.78 3.80
CA ILE A 98 -6.61 15.24 3.90
C ILE A 98 -5.50 15.71 4.84
N SER A 99 -5.32 15.01 5.96
CA SER A 99 -4.30 15.34 6.97
C SER A 99 -2.87 14.99 6.53
N SER A 100 -2.73 14.13 5.51
CA SER A 100 -1.42 13.72 5.02
C SER A 100 -0.70 14.86 4.29
N GLN A 101 0.61 14.97 4.51
CA GLN A 101 1.42 15.85 3.68
C GLN A 101 1.37 15.35 2.22
N PRO A 102 1.42 16.25 1.22
CA PRO A 102 1.56 15.84 -0.17
C PRO A 102 2.65 14.79 -0.37
N ASN A 103 2.38 13.82 -1.23
CA ASN A 103 3.23 12.67 -1.57
C ASN A 103 3.51 11.73 -0.39
N ARG A 104 2.58 11.66 0.58
CA ARG A 104 2.61 10.68 1.65
C ARG A 104 1.40 9.76 1.63
N LEU A 105 1.64 8.57 2.15
CA LEU A 105 0.64 7.56 2.43
C LEU A 105 0.50 7.45 3.96
N MET A 106 -0.72 7.56 4.47
CA MET A 106 -1.05 7.38 5.89
C MET A 106 -1.95 6.15 6.06
N ILE A 107 -1.72 5.37 7.12
CA ILE A 107 -2.46 4.14 7.42
C ILE A 107 -2.92 4.21 8.88
N SER A 108 -4.16 3.80 9.14
CA SER A 108 -4.70 3.50 10.46
C SER A 108 -5.31 2.11 10.55
#